data_AF-A0A674H3C8-F1
#
_entry.id   AF-A0A674H3C8-F1
#
_cell.length_a   1.000
_cell.length_b   1.000
_cell.length_c   1.000
_cell.angle_alpha   90.00
_cell.angle_beta   90.00
_cell.angle_gamma   90.00
#
_symmetry.space_group_name_H-M   'P 1'
#
loop_
_entity.id
_entity.type
_entity.pdbx_description
1 polymer ?
#
loop_
_entity_poly.entity_id
_entity_poly.type
_entity_poly.pdbx_seq_one_letter_code
_entity_poly.pdbx_strand_id
1 'polypeptide(L)'
;MCSGVGCFWALLSAGLLAACAAAFLSPAWLLPPGRAAAGFGLLWRCSGPPRGCHGSAGPGGFGDIPSGSWQTSAVLCAGGCALLALSSLLAIVAVVLPGGACERRVCTLAGYMQTAAVFIMASGLLVYPFGFNSATVKRFCENSDIYYAGDCQIGWGYMLAIVGVMLSVFLPFFAKYAPKEHISPTPIPTIL
;
A
#
# COMPACT_ATOMS: atom_id res chain seq x y z
N MET A 1 -5.03 -13.62 -26.52
CA MET A 1 -6.19 -12.99 -25.85
C MET A 1 -5.90 -12.96 -24.35
N CYS A 2 -6.15 -11.85 -23.66
CA CYS A 2 -6.00 -11.77 -22.21
C CYS A 2 -6.98 -12.74 -21.53
N SER A 3 -6.54 -13.51 -20.53
CA SER A 3 -7.49 -14.24 -19.67
C SER A 3 -8.29 -13.19 -18.89
N GLY A 4 -9.62 -13.29 -18.86
CA GLY A 4 -10.47 -12.30 -18.17
C GLY A 4 -10.06 -12.08 -16.71
N VAL A 5 -9.60 -13.17 -16.05
CA VAL A 5 -9.08 -13.14 -14.67
C VAL A 5 -7.77 -12.36 -14.58
N GLY A 6 -6.84 -12.53 -15.53
CA GLY A 6 -5.57 -11.82 -15.55
C GLY A 6 -5.74 -10.31 -15.77
N CYS A 7 -6.63 -9.91 -16.69
CA CYS A 7 -6.95 -8.49 -16.91
C CYS A 7 -7.61 -7.85 -15.68
N PHE A 8 -8.57 -8.55 -15.05
CA PHE A 8 -9.20 -8.07 -13.81
C PHE A 8 -8.17 -7.91 -12.67
N TRP A 9 -7.29 -8.90 -12.49
CA TRP A 9 -6.22 -8.85 -11.49
C TRP A 9 -5.24 -7.70 -11.71
N ALA A 10 -4.83 -7.44 -12.96
CA ALA A 10 -3.96 -6.31 -13.29
C ALA A 10 -4.63 -4.96 -13.00
N LEU A 11 -5.90 -4.79 -13.37
CA LEU A 11 -6.67 -3.57 -13.07
C LEU A 11 -6.83 -3.35 -11.56
N LEU A 12 -7.14 -4.41 -10.82
CA LEU A 12 -7.28 -4.35 -9.36
C LEU A 12 -5.94 -4.01 -8.70
N SER A 13 -4.83 -4.59 -9.17
CA SER A 13 -3.47 -4.29 -8.68
C SER A 13 -3.10 -2.82 -8.91
N ALA A 14 -3.39 -2.28 -10.10
CA ALA A 14 -3.13 -0.88 -10.43
C ALA A 14 -4.00 0.08 -9.61
N GLY A 15 -5.29 -0.23 -9.42
CA GLY A 15 -6.20 0.56 -8.59
C GLY A 15 -5.75 0.60 -7.12
N LEU A 16 -5.30 -0.54 -6.58
CA LEU A 16 -4.79 -0.62 -5.21
C LEU A 16 -3.45 0.10 -5.04
N LEU A 17 -2.57 0.07 -6.05
CA LEU A 17 -1.37 0.89 -6.06
C LEU A 17 -1.70 2.39 -6.04
N ALA A 18 -2.68 2.83 -6.81
CA ALA A 18 -3.14 4.23 -6.80
C ALA A 18 -3.73 4.62 -5.44
N ALA A 19 -4.54 3.74 -4.82
CA ALA A 19 -5.05 3.96 -3.47
C ALA A 19 -3.93 4.00 -2.42
N CYS A 20 -2.91 3.13 -2.53
CA CYS A 20 -1.69 3.15 -1.72
C CYS A 20 -1.01 4.52 -1.86
N ALA A 21 -0.70 4.95 -3.08
CA ALA A 21 -0.07 6.25 -3.32
C ALA A 21 -0.91 7.41 -2.76
N ALA A 22 -2.22 7.43 -3.02
CA ALA A 22 -3.12 8.47 -2.52
C ALA A 22 -3.16 8.53 -0.98
N ALA A 23 -3.21 7.37 -0.32
CA ALA A 23 -3.12 7.30 1.13
C ALA A 23 -1.79 7.89 1.60
N PHE A 24 -0.66 7.47 1.04
CA PHE A 24 0.67 7.90 1.50
C PHE A 24 0.99 9.37 1.27
N LEU A 25 0.57 9.90 0.13
CA LEU A 25 0.76 11.29 -0.20
C LEU A 25 -0.20 12.18 0.59
N SER A 26 -1.30 11.64 1.11
CA SER A 26 -2.25 12.43 1.89
C SER A 26 -1.66 12.84 3.25
N PRO A 27 -1.73 14.13 3.63
CA PRO A 27 -1.38 14.59 4.98
C PRO A 27 -2.48 14.29 6.01
N ALA A 28 -3.58 13.68 5.58
CA ALA A 28 -4.81 13.50 6.34
C ALA A 28 -4.90 12.10 6.99
N TRP A 29 -3.88 11.71 7.77
CA TRP A 29 -3.92 10.47 8.56
C TRP A 29 -4.35 10.73 10.00
N LEU A 30 -3.86 11.81 10.60
CA LEU A 30 -4.26 12.27 11.92
C LEU A 30 -4.50 13.78 11.88
N LEU A 31 -5.71 14.20 12.26
CA LEU A 31 -6.16 15.58 12.21
C LEU A 31 -6.37 16.14 13.63
N PRO A 32 -5.65 17.20 14.02
CA PRO A 32 -5.88 17.88 15.29
C PRO A 32 -7.18 18.69 15.34
N PRO A 33 -7.80 18.78 16.52
CA PRO A 33 -9.05 19.51 16.70
C PRO A 33 -8.86 21.01 16.41
N GLY A 34 -9.85 21.62 15.77
CA GLY A 34 -9.88 23.08 15.54
C GLY A 34 -8.88 23.63 14.49
N ARG A 35 -8.07 22.79 13.84
CA ARG A 35 -7.12 23.20 12.79
C ARG A 35 -7.31 22.39 11.51
N ALA A 36 -8.29 22.77 10.70
CA ALA A 36 -8.66 22.09 9.45
C ALA A 36 -7.54 21.94 8.39
N ALA A 37 -6.43 22.67 8.54
CA ALA A 37 -5.28 22.65 7.64
C ALA A 37 -3.99 22.12 8.30
N ALA A 38 -4.06 21.66 9.54
CA ALA A 38 -2.98 20.91 10.16
C ALA A 38 -3.27 19.41 10.04
N GLY A 39 -2.25 18.62 9.70
CA GLY A 39 -2.41 17.19 9.47
C GLY A 39 -1.06 16.49 9.54
N PHE A 40 -1.05 15.32 10.18
CA PHE A 40 0.12 14.47 10.27
C PHE A 40 -0.07 13.29 9.34
N GLY A 41 0.55 13.32 8.16
CA GLY A 41 0.73 12.14 7.31
C GLY A 41 2.06 11.43 7.62
N LEU A 42 2.33 10.32 6.93
CA LEU A 42 3.61 9.59 7.03
C LEU A 42 4.77 10.37 6.40
N LEU A 43 4.51 11.00 5.24
CA LEU A 43 5.52 11.72 4.46
C LEU A 43 5.39 13.24 4.56
N TRP A 44 4.22 13.74 4.97
CA TRP A 44 3.92 15.16 4.97
C TRP A 44 3.37 15.56 6.33
N ARG A 45 3.96 16.58 6.93
CA ARG A 45 3.44 17.23 8.12
C ARG A 45 3.01 18.63 7.75
N CYS A 46 1.73 18.91 7.88
CA CYS A 46 1.18 20.23 7.65
C CYS A 46 0.86 20.88 9.00
N SER A 47 1.43 22.06 9.26
CA SER A 47 1.14 22.88 10.43
C SER A 47 0.38 24.16 10.05
N GLY A 48 -0.80 24.03 9.42
CA GLY A 48 -1.69 25.16 9.11
C GLY A 48 -1.15 26.20 8.09
N PRO A 49 -2.02 27.12 7.61
CA PRO A 49 -1.64 28.18 6.68
C PRO A 49 -0.83 29.30 7.36
N PRO A 50 -0.01 30.07 6.61
CA PRO A 50 -0.01 30.12 5.14
C PRO A 50 0.97 29.15 4.46
N ARG A 51 2.03 28.66 5.13
CA ARG A 51 3.06 27.82 4.51
C ARG A 51 3.81 26.95 5.52
N GLY A 52 3.27 25.78 5.86
CA GLY A 52 3.92 24.87 6.80
C GLY A 52 3.70 23.39 6.50
N CYS A 53 3.51 23.01 5.23
CA CYS A 53 3.57 21.60 4.85
C CYS A 53 5.03 21.23 4.57
N HIS A 54 5.68 20.66 5.59
CA HIS A 54 7.03 20.13 5.49
C HIS A 54 6.93 18.65 5.12
N GLY A 55 7.49 18.29 3.97
CA GLY A 55 7.72 16.90 3.63
C GLY A 55 8.88 16.35 4.46
N SER A 56 8.79 15.10 4.91
CA SER A 56 9.92 14.36 5.47
C SER A 56 11.03 14.11 4.42
N ALA A 57 10.73 14.33 3.14
CA ALA A 57 11.68 14.39 2.02
C ALA A 57 12.22 15.81 1.72
N GLY A 58 11.85 16.83 2.51
CA GLY A 58 12.38 18.20 2.43
C GLY A 58 13.70 18.36 3.20
N PRO A 59 14.28 19.58 3.27
CA PRO A 59 15.63 19.84 3.81
C PRO A 59 15.89 19.42 5.27
N GLY A 60 14.88 18.98 6.03
CA GLY A 60 14.99 18.46 7.40
C GLY A 60 15.28 16.95 7.51
N GLY A 61 15.18 16.20 6.40
CA GLY A 61 15.56 14.78 6.35
C GLY A 61 14.71 13.81 7.18
N PHE A 62 14.91 12.51 6.96
CA PHE A 62 14.23 11.42 7.66
C PHE A 62 14.45 11.43 9.19
N GLY A 63 15.49 12.13 9.66
CA GLY A 63 15.84 12.26 11.08
C GLY A 63 14.95 13.21 11.89
N ASP A 64 14.21 14.11 11.23
CA ASP A 64 13.31 15.08 11.90
C ASP A 64 11.92 14.50 12.24
N ILE A 65 11.69 13.23 11.97
CA ILE A 65 10.43 12.55 12.31
C ILE A 65 10.41 12.34 13.84
N PRO A 66 9.44 12.92 14.57
CA PRO A 66 9.47 13.01 16.04
C PRO A 66 9.29 11.67 16.78
N SER A 67 9.12 10.55 16.07
CA SER A 67 9.05 9.22 16.66
C SER A 67 9.62 8.15 15.73
N GLY A 68 10.42 7.24 16.29
CA GLY A 68 10.93 6.06 15.58
C GLY A 68 9.80 5.15 15.07
N SER A 69 8.64 5.14 15.73
CA SER A 69 7.45 4.41 15.29
C SER A 69 6.94 4.94 13.94
N TRP A 70 6.84 6.26 13.76
CA TRP A 70 6.41 6.84 12.49
C TRP A 70 7.44 6.66 11.37
N GLN A 71 8.74 6.72 11.68
CA GLN A 71 9.80 6.37 10.72
C GLN A 71 9.65 4.93 10.25
N THR A 72 9.51 4.00 11.19
CA THR A 72 9.36 2.57 10.89
C THR A 72 8.10 2.31 10.08
N SER A 73 6.97 2.92 10.48
CA SER A 73 5.74 2.86 9.70
C SER A 73 5.94 3.40 8.29
N ALA A 74 6.57 4.56 8.11
CA ALA A 74 6.83 5.15 6.80
C ALA A 74 7.68 4.23 5.90
N VAL A 75 8.74 3.62 6.44
CA VAL A 75 9.60 2.69 5.70
C VAL A 75 8.86 1.41 5.33
N LEU A 76 8.14 0.80 6.28
CA LEU A 76 7.35 -0.42 6.03
C LEU A 76 6.29 -0.15 4.97
N CYS A 77 5.49 0.87 5.18
CA CYS A 77 4.46 1.29 4.27
C CYS A 77 5.09 1.59 2.87
N ALA A 78 6.18 2.34 2.77
CA ALA A 78 6.77 2.71 1.48
C ALA A 78 7.38 1.52 0.74
N GLY A 79 8.08 0.64 1.47
CA GLY A 79 8.58 -0.63 0.94
C GLY A 79 7.44 -1.54 0.46
N GLY A 80 6.33 -1.55 1.19
CA GLY A 80 5.11 -2.24 0.80
C GLY A 80 4.50 -1.71 -0.50
N CYS A 81 4.29 -0.39 -0.65
CA CYS A 81 3.82 0.17 -1.92
C CYS A 81 4.82 -0.10 -3.07
N ALA A 82 6.13 -0.09 -2.82
CA ALA A 82 7.15 -0.37 -3.84
C ALA A 82 7.07 -1.83 -4.35
N LEU A 83 6.90 -2.79 -3.43
CA LEU A 83 6.66 -4.20 -3.78
C LEU A 83 5.33 -4.37 -4.53
N LEU A 84 4.28 -3.66 -4.11
CA LEU A 84 2.99 -3.68 -4.81
C LEU A 84 3.14 -3.11 -6.23
N ALA A 85 3.91 -2.03 -6.41
CA ALA A 85 4.19 -1.44 -7.72
C ALA A 85 4.92 -2.43 -8.63
N LEU A 86 5.98 -3.07 -8.13
CA LEU A 86 6.71 -4.11 -8.85
C LEU A 86 5.78 -5.26 -9.24
N SER A 87 4.92 -5.70 -8.33
CA SER A 87 3.96 -6.76 -8.63
C SER A 87 2.93 -6.36 -9.69
N SER A 88 2.47 -5.11 -9.69
CA SER A 88 1.55 -4.58 -10.70
C SER A 88 2.21 -4.51 -12.07
N LEU A 89 3.50 -4.16 -12.14
CA LEU A 89 4.26 -4.21 -13.39
C LEU A 89 4.38 -5.64 -13.90
N LEU A 90 4.71 -6.60 -13.03
CA LEU A 90 4.75 -8.02 -13.40
C LEU A 90 3.38 -8.53 -13.85
N ALA A 91 2.29 -8.06 -13.26
CA ALA A 91 0.93 -8.40 -13.67
C ALA A 91 0.62 -7.94 -15.10
N ILE A 92 0.99 -6.70 -15.43
CA ILE A 92 0.84 -6.14 -16.77
C ILE A 92 1.70 -6.92 -17.78
N VAL A 93 2.95 -7.21 -17.44
CA VAL A 93 3.85 -8.01 -18.29
C VAL A 93 3.26 -9.40 -18.53
N ALA A 94 2.72 -10.07 -17.51
CA ALA A 94 2.10 -11.38 -17.64
C ALA A 94 0.91 -11.38 -18.60
N VAL A 95 0.10 -10.32 -18.62
CA VAL A 95 -1.03 -10.18 -19.55
C VAL A 95 -0.58 -10.15 -21.02
N VAL A 96 0.56 -9.50 -21.30
CA VAL A 96 1.11 -9.34 -22.66
C VAL A 96 1.90 -10.57 -23.11
N LEU A 97 2.44 -11.36 -22.19
CA LEU A 97 3.20 -12.56 -22.51
C LEU A 97 2.34 -13.65 -23.21
N PRO A 98 2.92 -14.39 -24.18
CA PRO A 98 2.29 -15.57 -24.73
C PRO A 98 2.13 -16.63 -23.63
N GLY A 99 1.03 -17.40 -23.71
CA GLY A 99 0.71 -18.41 -22.70
C GLY A 99 1.82 -19.45 -22.57
N GLY A 100 2.16 -19.84 -21.34
CA GLY A 100 3.24 -20.80 -21.10
C GLY A 100 3.83 -20.84 -19.70
N ALA A 101 4.90 -21.61 -19.57
CA ALA A 101 5.66 -21.74 -18.32
C ALA A 101 6.24 -20.39 -17.84
N CYS A 102 6.61 -19.49 -18.76
CA CYS A 102 7.10 -18.16 -18.43
C CYS A 102 5.99 -17.29 -17.79
N GLU A 103 4.82 -17.19 -18.41
CA GLU A 103 3.65 -16.48 -17.85
C GLU A 103 3.29 -17.00 -16.46
N ARG A 104 3.23 -18.32 -16.29
CA ARG A 104 2.91 -18.94 -14.99
C ARG A 104 3.91 -18.58 -13.90
N ARG A 105 5.22 -18.54 -14.24
CA ARG A 105 6.27 -18.11 -13.30
C ARG A 105 6.11 -16.64 -12.93
N VAL A 106 5.87 -15.76 -13.90
CA VAL A 106 5.67 -14.32 -13.64
C VAL A 106 4.44 -14.07 -12.77
N CYS A 107 3.29 -14.69 -13.06
CA CYS A 107 2.09 -14.58 -12.22
C CYS A 107 2.35 -15.08 -10.79
N THR A 108 3.06 -16.20 -10.64
CA THR A 108 3.40 -16.77 -9.33
C THR A 108 4.32 -15.83 -8.54
N LEU A 109 5.36 -15.29 -9.17
CA LEU A 109 6.28 -14.33 -8.56
C LEU A 109 5.55 -13.04 -8.15
N ALA A 110 4.70 -12.51 -9.03
CA ALA A 110 3.88 -11.33 -8.74
C ALA A 110 2.94 -11.57 -7.55
N GLY A 111 2.30 -12.74 -7.47
CA GLY A 111 1.46 -13.12 -6.33
C GLY A 111 2.24 -13.22 -5.01
N TYR A 112 3.48 -13.75 -5.03
CA TYR A 112 4.34 -13.75 -3.86
C TYR A 112 4.77 -12.34 -3.43
N MET A 113 5.11 -11.47 -4.39
CA MET A 113 5.43 -10.06 -4.11
C MET A 113 4.23 -9.31 -3.53
N GLN A 114 3.02 -9.53 -4.05
CA GLN A 114 1.78 -8.97 -3.49
C GLN A 114 1.55 -9.44 -2.06
N THR A 115 1.74 -10.72 -1.80
CA THR A 115 1.58 -11.30 -0.45
C THR A 115 2.56 -10.64 0.52
N ALA A 116 3.85 -10.55 0.16
CA ALA A 116 4.85 -9.87 0.98
C ALA A 116 4.53 -8.39 1.19
N ALA A 117 4.10 -7.69 0.14
CA ALA A 117 3.69 -6.28 0.22
C ALA A 117 2.55 -6.08 1.23
N VAL A 118 1.52 -6.93 1.20
CA VAL A 118 0.38 -6.87 2.13
C VAL A 118 0.82 -7.01 3.58
N PHE A 119 1.66 -8.00 3.90
CA PHE A 119 2.15 -8.18 5.27
C PHE A 119 3.00 -6.99 5.74
N ILE A 120 3.87 -6.49 4.88
CA ILE A 120 4.72 -5.34 5.18
C ILE A 120 3.86 -4.09 5.41
N MET A 121 2.90 -3.78 4.54
CA MET A 121 2.00 -2.63 4.72
C MET A 121 1.13 -2.79 5.96
N ALA A 122 0.58 -3.98 6.23
CA ALA A 122 -0.20 -4.26 7.43
C ALA A 122 0.61 -4.00 8.70
N SER A 123 1.87 -4.45 8.74
CA SER A 123 2.77 -4.17 9.86
C SER A 123 3.04 -2.68 10.03
N GLY A 124 3.25 -1.94 8.93
CA GLY A 124 3.42 -0.49 8.98
C GLY A 124 2.19 0.25 9.50
N LEU A 125 0.98 -0.17 9.12
CA LEU A 125 -0.27 0.37 9.65
C LEU A 125 -0.45 0.08 11.13
N LEU A 126 -0.10 -1.12 11.59
CA LEU A 126 -0.13 -1.45 13.02
C LEU A 126 0.89 -0.64 13.81
N VAL A 127 2.03 -0.32 13.20
CA VAL A 127 3.09 0.47 13.85
C VAL A 127 2.72 1.96 13.98
N TYR A 128 1.90 2.49 13.08
CA TYR A 128 1.57 3.92 13.03
C TYR A 128 0.94 4.48 14.33
N PRO A 129 -0.07 3.83 14.96
CA PRO A 129 -0.69 4.31 16.20
C PRO A 129 0.22 4.28 17.43
N PHE A 130 1.35 3.56 17.41
CA PHE A 130 2.32 3.65 18.52
C PHE A 130 2.98 5.03 18.58
N GLY A 131 3.05 5.76 17.47
CA GLY A 131 3.61 7.11 17.47
C GLY A 131 2.70 8.16 18.13
N PHE A 132 1.44 7.82 18.44
CA PHE A 132 0.50 8.71 19.11
C PHE A 132 0.89 9.03 20.56
N ASN A 133 1.69 8.16 21.18
CA ASN A 133 2.22 8.38 22.53
C ASN A 133 3.43 9.34 22.57
N SER A 134 3.90 9.83 21.41
CA SER A 134 5.04 10.75 21.37
C SER A 134 4.70 12.12 21.97
N ALA A 135 5.68 12.78 22.59
CA ALA A 135 5.53 14.12 23.17
C ALA A 135 5.07 15.17 22.14
N THR A 136 5.40 14.96 20.86
CA THR A 136 4.91 15.82 19.78
C THR A 136 3.42 15.65 19.58
N VAL A 137 2.91 14.43 19.48
CA VAL A 137 1.46 14.20 19.29
C VAL A 137 0.69 14.67 20.49
N LYS A 138 1.14 14.35 21.71
CA LYS A 138 0.49 14.81 22.96
C LYS A 138 0.38 16.33 23.09
N ARG A 139 1.26 17.10 22.43
CA ARG A 139 1.18 18.58 22.38
C ARG A 139 0.07 19.11 21.46
N PHE A 140 -0.32 18.35 20.43
CA PHE A 140 -1.37 18.75 19.47
C PHE A 140 -2.69 18.01 19.70
N CYS A 141 -2.59 16.77 20.17
CA CYS A 141 -3.65 15.84 20.49
C CYS A 141 -3.57 15.60 21.99
N GLU A 142 -4.26 16.44 22.77
CA GLU A 142 -4.28 16.28 24.22
C GLU A 142 -4.87 14.89 24.56
N ASN A 143 -4.39 14.29 25.65
CA ASN A 143 -4.76 12.94 26.09
C ASN A 143 -4.51 11.80 25.07
N SER A 144 -3.64 11.98 24.08
CA SER A 144 -3.28 10.89 23.16
C SER A 144 -2.42 9.81 23.83
N ASP A 145 -2.66 8.55 23.50
CA ASP A 145 -1.88 7.38 23.95
C ASP A 145 -1.75 6.35 22.81
N ILE A 146 -1.04 5.25 23.05
CA ILE A 146 -0.89 4.15 22.10
C ILE A 146 -2.28 3.65 21.66
N TYR A 147 -2.55 3.64 20.35
CA TYR A 147 -3.87 3.32 19.76
C TYR A 147 -5.02 4.27 20.15
N TYR A 148 -4.76 5.34 20.90
CA TYR A 148 -5.76 6.32 21.30
C TYR A 148 -5.37 7.71 20.82
N ALA A 149 -6.12 8.24 19.84
CA ALA A 149 -5.81 9.53 19.24
C ALA A 149 -6.08 10.74 20.17
N GLY A 150 -6.69 10.54 21.34
CA GLY A 150 -7.09 11.63 22.23
C GLY A 150 -8.12 12.52 21.57
N ASP A 151 -7.91 13.83 21.65
CA ASP A 151 -8.79 14.83 21.02
C ASP A 151 -8.61 14.95 19.49
N CYS A 152 -7.66 14.23 18.91
CA CYS A 152 -7.47 14.18 17.46
C CYS A 152 -8.38 13.17 16.76
N GLN A 153 -8.73 13.47 15.52
CA GLN A 153 -9.53 12.59 14.67
C GLN A 153 -8.65 11.83 13.69
N ILE A 154 -8.98 10.56 13.46
CA ILE A 154 -8.33 9.76 12.42
C ILE A 154 -8.84 10.24 11.07
N GLY A 155 -7.91 10.58 10.19
CA GLY A 155 -8.22 11.08 8.86
C GLY A 155 -8.51 10.00 7.84
N TRP A 156 -9.06 10.42 6.70
CA TRP A 156 -9.44 9.53 5.61
C TRP A 156 -8.26 8.79 4.97
N GLY A 157 -7.05 9.34 5.03
CA GLY A 157 -5.84 8.72 4.47
C GLY A 157 -5.51 7.40 5.15
N TYR A 158 -5.62 7.35 6.49
CA TYR A 158 -5.40 6.14 7.26
C TYR A 158 -6.49 5.09 6.98
N MET A 159 -7.75 5.51 6.87
CA MET A 159 -8.87 4.61 6.52
C MET A 159 -8.70 4.02 5.13
N LEU A 160 -8.32 4.84 4.15
CA LEU A 160 -8.05 4.39 2.78
C LEU A 160 -6.89 3.38 2.76
N ALA A 161 -5.85 3.58 3.57
CA ALA A 161 -4.74 2.64 3.67
C ALA A 161 -5.16 1.28 4.24
N ILE A 162 -5.97 1.28 5.33
CA ILE A 162 -6.52 0.04 5.90
C ILE A 162 -7.35 -0.71 4.86
N VAL A 163 -8.29 -0.01 4.23
CA VAL A 163 -9.16 -0.60 3.20
C VAL A 163 -8.32 -1.12 2.03
N GLY A 164 -7.33 -0.36 1.56
CA GLY A 164 -6.41 -0.77 0.51
C GLY A 164 -5.64 -2.05 0.86
N VAL A 165 -5.12 -2.17 2.09
CA VAL A 165 -4.45 -3.40 2.55
C VAL A 165 -5.42 -4.58 2.60
N MET A 166 -6.63 -4.38 3.13
CA MET A 166 -7.65 -5.44 3.20
C MET A 166 -8.07 -5.94 1.82
N LEU A 167 -8.29 -5.04 0.85
CA LEU A 167 -8.57 -5.44 -0.53
C LEU A 167 -7.37 -6.13 -1.18
N SER A 168 -6.15 -5.71 -0.85
CA SER A 168 -4.93 -6.30 -1.40
C SER A 168 -4.69 -7.73 -0.95
N VAL A 169 -5.27 -8.17 0.17
CA VAL A 169 -5.23 -9.59 0.62
C VAL A 169 -5.81 -10.54 -0.43
N PHE A 170 -6.77 -10.08 -1.25
CA PHE A 170 -7.42 -10.91 -2.27
C PHE A 170 -6.61 -11.02 -3.57
N LEU A 171 -5.68 -10.09 -3.83
CA LEU A 171 -4.88 -10.06 -5.07
C LEU A 171 -4.09 -11.34 -5.35
N PRO A 172 -3.39 -11.96 -4.37
CA PRO A 172 -2.62 -13.18 -4.61
C PRO A 172 -3.48 -14.38 -5.03
N PHE A 173 -4.76 -14.41 -4.63
CA PHE A 173 -5.67 -15.45 -5.06
C PHE A 173 -5.94 -15.35 -6.56
N PHE A 174 -6.21 -14.14 -7.08
CA PHE A 174 -6.41 -13.94 -8.50
C PHE A 174 -5.14 -14.22 -9.32
N ALA A 175 -3.95 -13.90 -8.77
CA ALA A 175 -2.68 -14.21 -9.42
C ALA A 175 -2.50 -15.72 -9.71
N LYS A 176 -3.04 -16.60 -8.87
CA LYS A 176 -2.98 -18.07 -9.10
C LYS A 176 -3.83 -18.52 -10.28
N TYR A 177 -4.94 -17.86 -10.54
CA TYR A 177 -5.90 -18.20 -11.60
C TYR A 177 -5.73 -17.35 -12.88
N ALA A 178 -4.82 -16.38 -12.86
CA ALA A 178 -4.51 -15.52 -14.00
C ALA A 178 -3.86 -16.24 -15.21
N PRO A 179 -2.97 -17.25 -15.04
CA PRO A 179 -2.32 -17.91 -16.18
C PRO A 179 -3.33 -18.54 -17.14
N LYS A 180 -3.08 -18.43 -18.45
CA LYS A 180 -3.93 -19.04 -19.48
C LYS A 180 -3.82 -20.57 -19.40
N GLU A 181 -4.95 -21.28 -19.47
CA GLU A 181 -4.90 -22.75 -19.54
C GLU A 181 -4.26 -23.20 -20.85
N HIS A 182 -3.42 -24.24 -20.76
CA HIS A 182 -2.88 -24.89 -21.94
C HIS A 182 -3.98 -25.75 -22.56
N ILE A 183 -4.43 -25.40 -23.77
CA ILE A 183 -4.93 -26.41 -24.70
C ILE A 183 -3.71 -27.28 -25.01
N SER A 184 -3.54 -28.37 -24.25
CA SER A 184 -2.68 -29.45 -24.70
C SER A 184 -3.26 -29.92 -26.04
N PRO A 185 -2.51 -29.95 -27.16
CA PRO A 185 -2.94 -30.76 -28.27
C PRO A 185 -2.97 -32.19 -27.73
N THR A 186 -4.17 -32.71 -27.52
CA THR A 186 -4.36 -34.14 -27.34
C THR A 186 -3.71 -34.81 -28.55
N PRO A 187 -2.75 -35.74 -28.39
CA PRO A 187 -2.34 -36.56 -29.51
C PRO A 187 -3.60 -37.30 -29.97
N ILE A 188 -4.06 -36.99 -31.17
CA ILE A 188 -5.08 -37.76 -31.89
C ILE A 188 -4.57 -39.21 -31.87
N PRO A 189 -5.24 -40.18 -31.23
CA PRO A 189 -4.83 -41.56 -31.37
C PRO A 189 -5.01 -41.91 -32.84
N THR A 190 -3.90 -42.07 -33.55
CA THR A 190 -3.88 -42.60 -34.90
C THR A 190 -4.26 -44.07 -34.78
N ILE A 191 -5.55 -44.36 -34.87
CA ILE A 191 -6.07 -45.72 -35.01
C ILE A 191 -5.81 -46.08 -36.48
N LEU A 192 -4.77 -46.89 -36.70
CA LEU A 192 -4.59 -47.69 -37.91
C LEU A 192 -5.05 -49.11 -37.60
#